data_AF-A0A0P9PJP3-F1
#
_entry.id   AF-A0A0P9PJP3-F1
#
_cell.length_a   1.000
_cell.length_b   1.000
_cell.length_c   1.000
_cell.angle_alpha   90.00
_cell.angle_beta   90.00
_cell.angle_gamma   90.00
#
_symmetry.space_group_name_H-M   'P 1'
#
loop_
_entity.id
_entity.type
_entity.pdbx_description
1 polymer ?
#
loop_
_entity_poly.entity_id
_entity_poly.type
_entity_poly.pdbx_seq_one_letter_code
_entity_poly.pdbx_strand_id
1 'polypeptide(L)'
;MLQNIPTHVIGGPLGAGKTSLIKRLLAQKPAHERWAVLINEFGQIGLDAALLTTTADGIALGEVAGGCLCCVNGVPFQIGLGRLLRKARPDRLLIEPSGLGHPAQLMAQLREAPWRGVLTVQPSVIVLDAAAMAAGQPLPATQQEALAEAGLVVMNKSEQLDEAARQALAEQMKPCALLWTRHADLPLNRLPGFVDCTAVDKQVVDNLTLPNSIGQLPALWADPNVPICLSQTSAEGWSVGWRWHPSQQFDLQRVLHWLEGMAWRRAKMVIHSEGGWYSGNVLEGAPLAWQISEWRQDSRLELIFSTPQDVDTLQAQMAGCLA
;
A
#
# COMPACT_ATOMS: atom_id res chain seq x y z
N MET A 1 24.68 10.00 -8.76
CA MET A 1 23.69 10.35 -7.72
C MET A 1 22.35 9.83 -8.21
N LEU A 2 21.49 9.24 -7.37
CA LEU A 2 20.12 8.99 -7.82
C LEU A 2 19.49 10.37 -8.04
N GLN A 3 19.22 10.70 -9.29
CA GLN A 3 18.68 11.99 -9.68
C GLN A 3 17.49 11.75 -10.58
N ASN A 4 16.52 12.65 -10.46
CA ASN A 4 15.37 12.72 -11.35
C ASN A 4 14.61 11.39 -11.53
N ILE A 5 14.52 10.57 -10.48
CA ILE A 5 13.74 9.32 -10.55
C ILE A 5 12.27 9.69 -10.72
N PRO A 6 11.63 9.33 -11.85
CA PRO A 6 10.19 9.52 -12.02
C PRO A 6 9.45 8.82 -10.89
N THR A 7 8.69 9.61 -10.13
CA THR A 7 8.00 9.16 -8.93
C THR A 7 6.51 9.36 -9.11
N HIS A 8 5.74 8.28 -9.10
CA HIS A 8 4.29 8.31 -9.26
C HIS A 8 3.62 7.99 -7.93
N VAL A 9 2.81 8.92 -7.42
CA VAL A 9 1.97 8.69 -6.24
C VAL A 9 0.60 8.22 -6.71
N ILE A 10 0.19 7.04 -6.24
CA ILE A 10 -1.10 6.41 -6.54
C ILE A 10 -1.95 6.49 -5.28
N GLY A 11 -2.71 7.57 -5.14
CA GLY A 11 -3.58 7.87 -4.00
C GLY A 11 -5.03 7.42 -4.19
N GLY A 12 -5.86 7.66 -3.17
CA GLY A 12 -7.29 7.30 -3.19
C GLY A 12 -7.76 6.58 -1.91
N PRO A 13 -9.08 6.48 -1.69
CA PRO A 13 -9.67 5.86 -0.49
C PRO A 13 -9.30 4.38 -0.30
N LEU A 14 -9.55 3.87 0.92
CA LEU A 14 -9.49 2.45 1.22
C LEU A 14 -10.38 1.65 0.25
N GLY A 15 -9.89 0.52 -0.24
CA GLY A 15 -10.68 -0.36 -1.12
C GLY A 15 -10.88 0.13 -2.55
N ALA A 16 -10.43 1.33 -2.93
CA ALA A 16 -10.55 1.86 -4.30
C ALA A 16 -9.77 1.06 -5.36
N GLY A 17 -8.82 0.20 -4.93
CA GLY A 17 -8.04 -0.67 -5.82
C GLY A 17 -6.65 -0.15 -6.20
N LYS A 18 -6.07 0.74 -5.39
CA LYS A 18 -4.69 1.28 -5.56
C LYS A 18 -3.63 0.19 -5.72
N THR A 19 -3.54 -0.74 -4.77
CA THR A 19 -2.58 -1.85 -4.82
C THR A 19 -2.81 -2.73 -6.05
N SER A 20 -4.07 -2.99 -6.42
CA SER A 20 -4.40 -3.74 -7.64
C SER A 20 -3.94 -3.01 -8.89
N LEU A 21 -4.08 -1.68 -8.94
CA LEU A 21 -3.58 -0.84 -10.03
C LEU A 21 -2.05 -0.93 -10.12
N ILE A 22 -1.35 -0.86 -8.99
CA ILE A 22 0.11 -1.05 -8.96
C ILE A 22 0.50 -2.43 -9.50
N LYS A 23 -0.18 -3.50 -9.08
CA LYS A 23 0.06 -4.86 -9.62
C LYS A 23 -0.09 -4.89 -11.14
N ARG A 24 -1.15 -4.27 -11.67
CA ARG A 24 -1.42 -4.18 -13.11
C ARG A 24 -0.36 -3.38 -13.85
N LEU A 25 0.15 -2.29 -13.26
CA LEU A 25 1.23 -1.50 -13.85
C LEU A 25 2.57 -2.26 -13.83
N LEU A 26 2.87 -2.97 -12.74
CA LEU A 26 4.09 -3.78 -12.62
C LEU A 26 4.12 -4.91 -13.67
N ALA A 27 2.97 -5.51 -13.98
CA ALA A 27 2.85 -6.51 -15.05
C ALA A 27 3.11 -5.95 -16.46
N GLN A 28 2.99 -4.62 -16.64
CA GLN A 28 3.25 -3.92 -17.89
C GLN A 28 4.65 -3.28 -17.94
N LYS A 29 5.46 -3.42 -16.88
CA LYS A 29 6.77 -2.78 -16.74
C LYS A 29 7.71 -3.18 -17.90
N PRO A 30 8.41 -2.24 -18.54
CA PRO A 30 9.45 -2.56 -19.49
C PRO A 30 10.53 -3.45 -18.87
N ALA A 31 10.96 -4.50 -19.58
CA ALA A 31 11.93 -5.46 -19.06
C ALA A 31 13.27 -4.83 -18.67
N HIS A 32 13.64 -3.73 -19.33
CA HIS A 32 14.89 -3.02 -19.10
C HIS A 32 14.84 -2.02 -17.93
N GLU A 33 13.65 -1.67 -17.44
CA GLU A 33 13.49 -0.77 -16.29
C GLU A 33 13.46 -1.55 -14.98
N ARG A 34 14.11 -1.00 -13.95
CA ARG A 34 13.99 -1.44 -12.57
C ARG A 34 13.02 -0.54 -11.82
N TRP A 35 11.93 -1.10 -11.32
CA TRP A 35 10.96 -0.31 -10.56
C TRP A 35 11.10 -0.58 -9.08
N ALA A 36 10.88 0.46 -8.28
CA ALA A 36 10.67 0.33 -6.86
C ALA A 36 9.23 0.69 -6.52
N VAL A 37 8.65 -0.02 -5.56
CA VAL A 37 7.35 0.33 -4.99
C VAL A 37 7.52 0.55 -3.49
N LEU A 38 7.07 1.70 -3.03
CA LEU A 38 6.94 2.03 -1.61
C LEU A 38 5.46 2.02 -1.25
N ILE A 39 5.05 1.08 -0.42
CA ILE A 39 3.66 1.01 0.07
C ILE A 39 3.66 1.42 1.52
N ASN A 40 2.81 2.38 1.82
CA ASN A 40 2.60 2.87 3.16
C ASN A 40 1.16 2.51 3.57
N GLU A 41 1.04 1.63 4.55
CA GLU A 41 -0.25 1.20 5.08
C GLU A 41 -0.42 1.68 6.52
N PHE A 42 -1.68 1.86 6.91
CA PHE A 42 -2.05 2.11 8.28
C PHE A 42 -1.97 0.79 9.06
N GLY A 43 -0.76 0.48 9.53
CA GLY A 43 -0.46 -0.65 10.40
C GLY A 43 1.00 -1.06 10.26
N GLN A 44 1.58 -1.56 11.34
CA GLN A 44 3.03 -1.68 11.49
C GLN A 44 3.63 -2.91 10.79
N ILE A 45 2.85 -3.57 9.93
CA ILE A 45 3.16 -4.91 9.46
C ILE A 45 3.04 -4.89 7.96
N GLY A 46 4.18 -4.75 7.30
CA GLY A 46 4.30 -4.62 5.87
C GLY A 46 3.84 -5.88 5.11
N LEU A 47 2.54 -5.98 4.93
CA LEU A 47 1.90 -7.15 4.38
C LEU A 47 1.78 -7.09 2.87
N ASP A 48 1.77 -5.88 2.33
CA ASP A 48 1.61 -5.66 0.91
C ASP A 48 2.83 -6.09 0.12
N ALA A 49 4.06 -5.95 0.64
CA ALA A 49 5.23 -6.53 -0.01
C ALA A 49 5.11 -8.06 -0.09
N ALA A 50 4.57 -8.71 0.95
CA ALA A 50 4.33 -10.14 0.96
C ALA A 50 3.24 -10.56 -0.06
N LEU A 51 2.24 -9.71 -0.30
CA LEU A 51 1.21 -9.87 -1.33
C LEU A 51 1.69 -9.53 -2.77
N LEU A 52 2.86 -8.92 -2.91
CA LEU A 52 3.39 -8.37 -4.17
C LEU A 52 4.67 -9.05 -4.66
N THR A 53 5.13 -10.09 -3.98
CA THR A 53 6.40 -10.75 -4.32
C THR A 53 6.30 -11.52 -5.65
N THR A 54 6.93 -10.97 -6.69
CA THR A 54 7.70 -11.72 -7.70
C THR A 54 9.14 -11.18 -7.64
N THR A 55 10.03 -11.91 -6.98
CA THR A 55 11.40 -11.43 -6.69
C THR A 55 12.37 -11.56 -7.89
N ALA A 56 11.91 -12.01 -9.05
CA ALA A 56 12.75 -12.31 -10.22
C ALA A 56 12.86 -11.18 -11.28
N ASP A 57 11.99 -10.15 -11.29
CA ASP A 57 11.78 -9.30 -12.50
C ASP A 57 12.28 -7.85 -12.41
N GLY A 58 13.26 -7.57 -11.54
CA GLY A 58 13.78 -6.21 -11.37
C GLY A 58 12.80 -5.26 -10.66
N ILE A 59 11.96 -5.80 -9.77
CA ILE A 59 11.06 -5.04 -8.90
C ILE A 59 11.64 -5.06 -7.49
N ALA A 60 11.83 -3.89 -6.89
CA ALA A 60 12.22 -3.75 -5.49
C ALA A 60 11.07 -3.23 -4.65
N LEU A 61 10.74 -3.93 -3.57
CA LEU A 61 9.66 -3.54 -2.66
C LEU A 61 10.28 -2.96 -1.39
N GLY A 62 9.79 -1.81 -0.97
CA GLY A 62 10.08 -1.20 0.32
C GLY A 62 8.79 -0.90 1.06
N GLU A 63 8.85 -1.01 2.38
CA GLU A 63 7.71 -0.77 3.26
C GLU A 63 8.16 0.15 4.39
N VAL A 64 7.25 1.00 4.83
CA VAL A 64 7.44 1.85 6.01
C VAL A 64 6.36 1.46 7.01
N ALA A 65 6.77 0.87 8.13
CA ALA A 65 5.88 0.46 9.21
C ALA A 65 5.62 1.63 10.17
N GLY A 66 4.33 1.88 10.45
CA GLY A 66 3.89 2.62 11.63
C GLY A 66 4.01 4.14 11.60
N GLY A 67 2.92 4.78 12.02
CA GLY A 67 2.77 6.23 12.16
C GLY A 67 1.83 6.78 11.10
N CYS A 68 0.76 7.44 11.54
CA CYS A 68 -0.10 8.23 10.66
C CYS A 68 0.77 9.01 9.66
N LEU A 69 0.43 8.92 8.39
CA LEU A 69 1.06 9.62 7.26
C LEU A 69 1.01 11.15 7.38
N CYS A 70 0.51 11.70 8.49
CA CYS A 70 0.53 13.13 8.77
C CYS A 70 1.97 13.71 8.83
N CYS A 71 3.01 12.85 8.90
CA CYS A 71 4.41 13.25 8.80
C CYS A 71 5.16 12.41 7.74
N VAL A 72 5.05 12.72 6.45
CA VAL A 72 5.97 12.22 5.40
C VAL A 72 7.41 12.73 5.58
N ASN A 73 7.58 13.78 6.41
CA ASN A 73 8.83 14.24 7.02
C ASN A 73 9.21 13.44 8.28
N GLY A 74 8.42 12.44 8.63
CA GLY A 74 8.74 11.50 9.67
C GLY A 74 10.00 10.75 9.29
N VAL A 75 10.95 10.75 10.21
CA VAL A 75 12.23 10.04 10.11
C VAL A 75 12.07 8.60 9.57
N PRO A 76 11.05 7.80 9.97
CA PRO A 76 10.87 6.44 9.43
C PRO A 76 10.63 6.39 7.91
N PHE A 77 9.81 7.29 7.37
CA PHE A 77 9.56 7.37 5.93
C PHE A 77 10.84 7.72 5.18
N GLN A 78 11.57 8.73 5.66
CA GLN A 78 12.79 9.16 5.00
C GLN A 78 13.87 8.09 5.00
N ILE A 79 14.03 7.36 6.10
CA ILE A 79 14.95 6.23 6.20
C ILE A 79 14.52 5.09 5.27
N GLY A 80 13.24 4.71 5.29
CA GLY A 80 12.71 3.61 4.47
C GLY A 80 12.85 3.88 2.98
N LEU A 81 12.41 5.05 2.53
CA LEU A 81 12.56 5.49 1.14
C LEU A 81 14.04 5.60 0.75
N GLY A 82 14.88 6.22 1.58
CA GLY A 82 16.31 6.33 1.32
C GLY A 82 17.01 4.97 1.21
N ARG A 83 16.65 4.00 2.05
CA ARG A 83 17.16 2.62 1.99
C ARG A 83 16.69 1.91 0.72
N LEU A 84 15.42 2.02 0.38
CA LEU A 84 14.85 1.45 -0.85
C LEU A 84 15.59 1.99 -2.07
N LEU A 85 15.73 3.30 -2.17
CA LEU A 85 16.43 3.96 -3.27
C LEU A 85 17.88 3.49 -3.38
N ARG A 86 18.65 3.47 -2.28
CA ARG A 86 20.05 3.02 -2.29
C ARG A 86 20.21 1.55 -2.68
N LYS A 87 19.36 0.66 -2.16
CA LYS A 87 19.45 -0.78 -2.42
C LYS A 87 18.98 -1.12 -3.83
N ALA A 88 17.82 -0.58 -4.23
CA ALA A 88 17.19 -0.91 -5.50
C ALA A 88 17.88 -0.19 -6.66
N ARG A 89 18.28 1.08 -6.50
CA ARG A 89 18.67 1.98 -7.59
C ARG A 89 17.64 1.93 -8.74
N PRO A 90 16.37 2.27 -8.46
CA PRO A 90 15.31 2.09 -9.44
C PRO A 90 15.38 3.16 -10.52
N ASP A 91 14.97 2.79 -11.73
CA ASP A 91 14.69 3.72 -12.81
C ASP A 91 13.33 4.41 -12.61
N ARG A 92 12.44 3.83 -11.77
CA ARG A 92 11.15 4.43 -11.42
C ARG A 92 10.67 4.07 -10.02
N LEU A 93 10.00 5.00 -9.36
CA LEU A 93 9.38 4.79 -8.06
C LEU A 93 7.85 4.92 -8.14
N LEU A 94 7.13 3.94 -7.62
CA LEU A 94 5.71 4.04 -7.33
C LEU A 94 5.51 4.17 -5.81
N ILE A 95 4.64 5.07 -5.37
CA ILE A 95 4.31 5.24 -3.95
C ILE A 95 2.80 5.10 -3.77
N GLU A 96 2.40 4.16 -2.92
CA GLU A 96 1.02 4.04 -2.45
C GLU A 96 0.90 4.60 -1.03
N PRO A 97 0.30 5.79 -0.80
CA PRO A 97 -0.09 6.21 0.53
C PRO A 97 -1.24 5.36 1.06
N SER A 98 -1.43 5.37 2.38
CA SER A 98 -2.54 4.65 3.00
C SER A 98 -3.89 5.18 2.48
N GLY A 99 -4.92 4.32 2.49
CA GLY A 99 -6.28 4.71 2.09
C GLY A 99 -6.92 5.80 2.96
N LEU A 100 -6.31 6.08 4.11
CA LEU A 100 -6.70 7.13 5.07
C LEU A 100 -5.67 8.28 5.09
N GLY A 101 -4.72 8.26 4.14
CA GLY A 101 -3.61 9.21 4.09
C GLY A 101 -4.01 10.57 3.55
N HIS A 102 -3.02 11.46 3.44
CA HIS A 102 -3.15 12.80 2.85
C HIS A 102 -2.28 12.88 1.59
N PRO A 103 -2.77 12.44 0.41
CA PRO A 103 -1.94 12.35 -0.80
C PRO A 103 -1.36 13.70 -1.23
N ALA A 104 -2.13 14.80 -1.10
CA ALA A 104 -1.65 16.15 -1.41
C ALA A 104 -0.44 16.54 -0.53
N GLN A 105 -0.53 16.26 0.77
CA GLN A 105 0.56 16.54 1.72
C GLN A 105 1.81 15.69 1.41
N LEU A 106 1.64 14.40 1.08
CA LEU A 106 2.73 13.52 0.62
C LEU A 106 3.40 14.09 -0.63
N MET A 107 2.62 14.50 -1.63
CA MET A 107 3.11 15.08 -2.88
C MET A 107 3.94 16.34 -2.63
N ALA A 108 3.45 17.25 -1.79
CA ALA A 108 4.19 18.46 -1.40
C ALA A 108 5.53 18.10 -0.76
N GLN A 109 5.56 17.14 0.17
CA GLN A 109 6.78 16.77 0.89
C GLN A 109 7.81 16.04 0.01
N LEU A 110 7.39 15.26 -0.97
CA LEU A 110 8.29 14.63 -1.94
C LEU A 110 8.96 15.64 -2.90
N ARG A 111 8.43 16.85 -3.01
CA ARG A 111 9.00 17.94 -3.83
C ARG A 111 10.03 18.77 -3.05
N GLU A 112 10.09 18.62 -1.73
CA GLU A 112 11.00 19.33 -0.84
C GLU A 112 12.30 18.56 -0.55
N ALA A 113 13.25 19.21 0.12
CA ALA A 113 14.45 18.54 0.61
C ALA A 113 14.09 17.43 1.64
N PRO A 114 14.79 16.28 1.66
CA PRO A 114 16.00 15.93 0.89
C PRO A 114 15.72 15.31 -0.49
N TRP A 115 14.46 15.26 -0.93
CA TRP A 115 14.04 14.58 -2.17
C TRP A 115 14.16 15.44 -3.42
N ARG A 116 14.16 16.76 -3.25
CA ARG A 116 14.36 17.72 -4.34
C ARG A 116 15.63 17.39 -5.13
N GLY A 117 15.47 17.17 -6.44
CA GLY A 117 16.55 16.78 -7.36
C GLY A 117 16.88 15.28 -7.38
N VAL A 118 16.44 14.51 -6.37
CA VAL A 118 16.51 13.04 -6.34
C VAL A 118 15.29 12.44 -7.02
N LEU A 119 14.09 12.96 -6.70
CA LEU A 119 12.81 12.53 -7.23
C LEU A 119 12.26 13.57 -8.21
N THR A 120 11.76 13.09 -9.34
CA THR A 120 10.90 13.87 -10.23
C THR A 120 9.46 13.43 -9.97
N VAL A 121 8.79 14.14 -9.07
CA VAL A 121 7.41 13.84 -8.67
C VAL A 121 6.47 14.16 -9.83
N GLN A 122 5.87 13.13 -10.40
CA GLN A 122 4.90 13.24 -11.49
C GLN A 122 3.52 13.63 -10.94
N PRO A 123 2.62 14.18 -11.76
CA PRO A 123 1.23 14.40 -11.36
C PRO A 123 0.61 13.13 -10.76
N SER A 124 -0.13 13.26 -9.66
CA SER A 124 -0.65 12.11 -8.93
C SER A 124 -1.77 11.39 -9.70
N VAL A 125 -1.91 10.10 -9.43
CA VAL A 125 -3.05 9.30 -9.86
C VAL A 125 -3.95 9.09 -8.65
N ILE A 126 -5.20 9.54 -8.71
CA ILE A 126 -6.18 9.32 -7.64
C ILE A 126 -7.15 8.23 -8.09
N VAL A 127 -7.16 7.11 -7.39
CA VAL A 127 -8.03 5.97 -7.68
C VAL A 127 -9.29 6.09 -6.84
N LEU A 128 -10.44 6.14 -7.49
CA LEU A 128 -11.76 6.23 -6.85
C LEU A 128 -12.60 4.99 -7.18
N ASP A 129 -13.44 4.59 -6.23
CA ASP A 129 -14.45 3.56 -6.45
C ASP A 129 -15.69 4.20 -7.07
N ALA A 130 -15.86 4.02 -8.38
CA ALA A 130 -16.91 4.66 -9.14
C ALA A 130 -18.31 4.15 -8.72
N ALA A 131 -18.44 2.87 -8.38
CA ALA A 131 -19.69 2.29 -7.93
C ALA A 131 -20.10 2.86 -6.57
N ALA A 132 -19.15 2.96 -5.64
CA ALA A 132 -19.39 3.57 -4.33
C ALA A 132 -19.81 5.04 -4.45
N MET A 133 -19.16 5.82 -5.33
CA MET A 133 -19.51 7.22 -5.56
C MET A 133 -20.88 7.38 -6.21
N ALA A 134 -21.23 6.53 -7.18
CA ALA A 134 -22.56 6.52 -7.79
C ALA A 134 -23.66 6.20 -6.76
N ALA A 135 -23.33 5.36 -5.77
CA ALA A 135 -24.20 5.07 -4.63
C ALA A 135 -24.26 6.19 -3.57
N GLY A 136 -23.57 7.32 -3.80
CA GLY A 136 -23.59 8.49 -2.92
C GLY A 136 -22.63 8.41 -1.73
N GLN A 137 -21.68 7.48 -1.72
CA GLN A 137 -20.66 7.46 -0.67
C GLN A 137 -19.78 8.71 -0.77
N PRO A 138 -19.67 9.51 0.31
CA PRO A 138 -18.89 10.73 0.28
C PRO A 138 -17.39 10.42 0.21
N LEU A 139 -16.68 11.18 -0.62
CA LEU A 139 -15.22 11.13 -0.64
C LEU A 139 -14.67 11.82 0.62
N PRO A 140 -13.72 11.23 1.38
CA PRO A 140 -13.11 11.91 2.52
C PRO A 140 -12.44 13.23 2.13
N ALA A 141 -12.47 14.23 3.01
CA ALA A 141 -11.94 15.58 2.73
C ALA A 141 -10.47 15.55 2.27
N THR A 142 -9.65 14.71 2.90
CA THR A 142 -8.23 14.51 2.55
C THR A 142 -8.01 14.00 1.13
N GLN A 143 -8.97 13.23 0.61
CA GLN A 143 -8.96 12.72 -0.76
C GLN A 143 -9.54 13.75 -1.73
N GLN A 144 -10.52 14.55 -1.31
CA GLN A 144 -11.03 15.68 -2.10
C GLN A 144 -9.95 16.72 -2.36
N GLU A 145 -9.16 17.07 -1.33
CA GLU A 145 -8.00 17.97 -1.46
C GLU A 145 -6.99 17.47 -2.51
N ALA A 146 -6.77 16.15 -2.55
CA ALA A 146 -5.87 15.53 -3.52
C ALA A 146 -6.36 15.58 -4.97
N LEU A 147 -7.67 15.78 -5.21
CA LEU A 147 -8.22 15.91 -6.57
C LEU A 147 -7.75 17.19 -7.25
N ALA A 148 -7.52 18.27 -6.50
CA ALA A 148 -7.12 19.56 -7.07
C ALA A 148 -5.76 19.52 -7.80
N GLU A 149 -4.85 18.64 -7.36
CA GLU A 149 -3.52 18.44 -7.97
C GLU A 149 -3.42 17.12 -8.75
N ALA A 150 -4.53 16.40 -8.92
CA ALA A 150 -4.53 15.12 -9.61
C ALA A 150 -4.22 15.31 -11.10
N GLY A 151 -3.21 14.60 -11.60
CA GLY A 151 -2.96 14.52 -13.03
C GLY A 151 -3.91 13.56 -13.74
N LEU A 152 -4.41 12.56 -13.02
CA LEU A 152 -5.38 11.59 -13.50
C LEU A 152 -6.24 11.08 -12.34
N VAL A 153 -7.55 11.05 -12.56
CA VAL A 153 -8.50 10.35 -11.68
C VAL A 153 -8.92 9.07 -12.37
N VAL A 154 -8.63 7.95 -11.72
CA VAL A 154 -9.01 6.61 -12.19
C VAL A 154 -10.32 6.22 -11.52
N MET A 155 -11.40 6.22 -12.30
CA MET A 155 -12.72 5.77 -11.88
C MET A 155 -12.78 4.24 -12.00
N ASN A 156 -12.31 3.54 -10.97
CA ASN A 156 -12.24 2.08 -10.91
C ASN A 156 -13.57 1.47 -10.48
N LYS A 157 -13.70 0.15 -10.68
CA LYS A 157 -14.93 -0.61 -10.39
C LYS A 157 -16.15 -0.10 -11.16
N SER A 158 -15.95 0.25 -12.42
CA SER A 158 -16.99 0.83 -13.29
C SER A 158 -17.81 -0.22 -14.05
N GLU A 159 -17.73 -1.50 -13.66
CA GLU A 159 -18.31 -2.63 -14.40
C GLU A 159 -19.85 -2.56 -14.46
N GLN A 160 -20.48 -2.08 -13.39
CA GLN A 160 -21.93 -2.07 -13.21
C GLN A 160 -22.58 -0.70 -13.48
N LEU A 161 -21.80 0.33 -13.83
CA LEU A 161 -22.31 1.67 -14.07
C LEU A 161 -22.81 1.84 -15.50
N ASP A 162 -24.04 2.33 -15.63
CA ASP A 162 -24.60 2.78 -16.90
C ASP A 162 -24.00 4.13 -17.35
N GLU A 163 -24.32 4.54 -18.58
CA GLU A 163 -23.76 5.75 -19.16
C GLU A 163 -24.25 7.03 -18.45
N ALA A 164 -25.48 7.03 -17.95
CA ALA A 164 -26.05 8.17 -17.23
C ALA A 164 -25.31 8.42 -15.91
N ALA A 165 -25.05 7.38 -15.13
CA ALA A 165 -24.28 7.46 -13.89
C ALA A 165 -22.83 7.87 -14.17
N ARG A 166 -22.21 7.34 -15.23
CA ARG A 166 -20.87 7.74 -15.65
C ARG A 166 -20.80 9.22 -16.00
N GLN A 167 -21.78 9.72 -16.77
CA GLN A 167 -21.84 11.12 -17.16
C GLN A 167 -22.06 12.04 -15.94
N ALA A 168 -22.97 11.67 -15.02
CA ALA A 168 -23.21 12.43 -13.79
C ALA A 168 -21.95 12.55 -12.92
N LEU A 169 -21.23 11.44 -12.73
CA LEU A 169 -19.96 11.45 -12.01
C LEU A 169 -18.87 12.22 -12.76
N ALA A 170 -18.83 12.13 -14.10
CA ALA A 170 -17.86 12.87 -14.90
C ALA A 170 -18.06 14.39 -14.75
N GLU A 171 -19.31 14.86 -14.71
CA GLU A 171 -19.63 16.26 -14.45
C GLU A 171 -19.20 16.70 -13.05
N GLN A 172 -19.42 15.86 -12.02
CA GLN A 172 -19.00 16.14 -10.64
C GLN A 172 -17.48 16.26 -10.49
N MET A 173 -16.72 15.52 -11.30
CA MET A 173 -15.25 15.46 -11.20
C MET A 173 -14.53 16.48 -12.09
N LYS A 174 -15.25 17.32 -12.87
CA LYS A 174 -14.60 18.39 -13.63
C LYS A 174 -13.86 19.36 -12.68
N PRO A 175 -12.63 19.80 -13.03
CA PRO A 175 -11.96 19.67 -14.33
C PRO A 175 -11.00 18.47 -14.46
N CYS A 176 -11.08 17.47 -13.58
CA CYS A 176 -10.11 16.37 -13.53
C CYS A 176 -10.11 15.55 -14.83
N ALA A 177 -8.93 15.11 -15.27
CA ALA A 177 -8.81 14.12 -16.33
C ALA A 177 -9.27 12.76 -15.80
N LEU A 178 -10.26 12.13 -16.44
CA LEU A 178 -10.86 10.88 -15.99
C LEU A 178 -10.47 9.71 -16.88
N LEU A 179 -10.21 8.56 -16.26
CA LEU A 179 -10.10 7.28 -16.96
C LEU A 179 -10.90 6.22 -16.22
N TRP A 180 -11.86 5.64 -16.93
CA TRP A 180 -12.72 4.58 -16.41
C TRP A 180 -12.02 3.24 -16.53
N THR A 181 -11.88 2.53 -15.42
CA THR A 181 -11.24 1.21 -15.41
C THR A 181 -12.18 0.15 -14.87
N ARG A 182 -11.93 -1.08 -15.33
CA ARG A 182 -12.47 -2.30 -14.75
C ARG A 182 -11.31 -3.08 -14.18
N HIS A 183 -11.43 -3.59 -12.97
CA HIS A 183 -10.36 -4.34 -12.29
C HIS A 183 -8.98 -3.65 -12.28
N ALA A 184 -8.97 -2.31 -12.11
CA ALA A 184 -7.78 -1.47 -12.06
C ALA A 184 -6.89 -1.51 -13.32
N ASP A 185 -7.46 -1.81 -14.48
CA ASP A 185 -6.74 -1.90 -15.75
C ASP A 185 -6.42 -0.51 -16.32
N LEU A 186 -5.31 0.07 -15.86
CA LEU A 186 -4.73 1.30 -16.39
C LEU A 186 -3.60 0.97 -17.36
N PRO A 187 -3.71 1.32 -18.66
CA PRO A 187 -2.62 1.20 -19.61
C PRO A 187 -1.43 2.07 -19.20
N LEU A 188 -0.21 1.52 -19.29
CA LEU A 188 0.99 2.23 -18.83
C LEU A 188 1.22 3.57 -19.55
N ASN A 189 0.88 3.67 -20.84
CA ASN A 189 0.97 4.91 -21.61
C ASN A 189 0.00 6.03 -21.18
N ARG A 190 -0.97 5.72 -20.31
CA ARG A 190 -1.90 6.68 -19.71
C ARG A 190 -1.44 7.16 -18.34
N LEU A 191 -0.38 6.57 -17.77
CA LEU A 191 0.17 7.00 -16.50
C LEU A 191 0.79 8.41 -16.65
N PRO A 192 0.36 9.42 -15.87
CA PRO A 192 0.89 10.78 -15.99
C PRO A 192 2.41 10.82 -15.83
N GLY A 193 3.07 11.52 -16.75
CA GLY A 193 4.53 11.63 -16.75
C GLY A 193 5.27 10.37 -17.20
N PHE A 194 4.56 9.34 -17.69
CA PHE A 194 5.20 8.19 -18.30
C PHE A 194 5.83 8.57 -19.64
N VAL A 195 7.14 8.38 -19.73
CA VAL A 195 7.89 8.40 -20.98
C VAL A 195 8.78 7.17 -20.96
N ASP A 196 8.77 6.41 -22.06
CA ASP A 196 9.65 5.26 -22.25
C ASP A 196 11.06 5.79 -22.54
N CYS A 197 11.81 6.08 -21.48
CA CYS A 197 13.13 6.69 -21.55
C CYS A 197 14.21 5.66 -21.21
N THR A 198 15.21 5.53 -22.08
CA THR A 198 16.40 4.73 -21.81
C THR A 198 17.32 5.41 -20.79
N ALA A 199 17.51 4.74 -19.66
CA ALA A 199 18.58 4.91 -18.66
C ALA A 199 18.65 6.27 -17.92
N VAL A 200 18.30 6.25 -16.63
CA VAL A 200 18.76 7.28 -15.67
C VAL A 200 20.27 7.19 -15.57
N ASP A 201 21.00 8.30 -15.74
CA ASP A 201 22.47 8.33 -15.77
C ASP A 201 23.06 7.85 -14.43
N LYS A 202 23.76 6.70 -14.43
CA LYS A 202 24.16 5.96 -13.21
C LYS A 202 25.57 6.26 -12.71
N GLN A 203 26.25 7.30 -13.22
CA GLN A 203 27.65 7.56 -12.85
C GLN A 203 27.80 8.43 -11.59
N VAL A 204 28.68 7.96 -10.67
CA VAL A 204 29.24 8.59 -9.46
C VAL A 204 28.28 8.77 -8.26
N VAL A 205 28.58 8.16 -7.10
CA VAL A 205 27.69 8.09 -5.93
C VAL A 205 28.45 8.29 -4.62
N ASP A 206 28.07 9.30 -3.83
CA ASP A 206 27.95 9.32 -2.36
C ASP A 206 27.81 10.78 -1.88
N ASN A 207 26.66 11.13 -1.28
CA ASN A 207 26.43 12.27 -0.36
C ASN A 207 24.93 12.51 -0.12
N LEU A 208 24.20 11.48 0.30
CA LEU A 208 22.84 11.64 0.84
C LEU A 208 22.94 11.48 2.36
N THR A 209 23.17 12.59 3.06
CA THR A 209 23.27 12.66 4.52
C THR A 209 21.87 12.50 5.11
N LEU A 210 21.44 11.25 5.30
CA LEU A 210 20.30 10.96 6.17
C LEU A 210 20.78 11.00 7.63
N PRO A 211 19.94 11.46 8.57
CA PRO A 211 20.24 11.35 9.99
C PRO A 211 20.55 9.89 10.36
N ASN A 212 21.64 9.70 11.11
CA ASN A 212 22.06 8.39 11.58
C ASN A 212 20.99 7.78 12.50
N SER A 213 20.82 6.47 12.31
CA SER A 213 19.84 5.59 12.93
C SER A 213 19.64 5.79 14.42
N ILE A 214 18.42 6.14 14.83
CA ILE A 214 17.86 5.78 16.14
C ILE A 214 16.37 5.49 15.93
N GLY A 215 15.95 4.25 16.22
CA GLY A 215 14.54 3.87 16.43
C GLY A 215 13.86 3.06 15.32
N GLN A 216 14.29 1.81 15.09
CA GLN A 216 13.37 0.75 14.67
C GLN A 216 12.89 0.01 15.93
N LEU A 217 11.59 -0.32 16.03
CA LEU A 217 11.15 -1.40 16.90
C LEU A 217 11.97 -2.66 16.58
N PRO A 218 12.43 -3.44 17.56
CA PRO A 218 13.39 -4.52 17.31
C PRO A 218 12.78 -5.55 16.36
N ALA A 219 13.48 -5.79 15.24
CA ALA A 219 13.14 -6.79 14.23
C ALA A 219 13.48 -8.24 14.66
N LEU A 220 13.53 -8.50 15.96
CA LEU A 220 14.00 -9.75 16.53
C LEU A 220 12.93 -10.28 17.49
N TRP A 221 12.43 -11.48 17.21
CA TRP A 221 11.69 -12.24 18.20
C TRP A 221 12.67 -12.63 19.31
N ALA A 222 12.49 -12.07 20.50
CA ALA A 222 13.21 -12.55 21.69
C ALA A 222 12.79 -13.99 22.03
N ASP A 223 11.52 -14.32 21.74
CA ASP A 223 10.95 -15.66 21.83
C ASP A 223 10.14 -15.94 20.55
N PRO A 224 10.46 -16.98 19.77
CA PRO A 224 9.69 -17.41 18.60
C PRO A 224 8.20 -17.71 18.88
N ASN A 225 7.84 -17.97 20.15
CA ASN A 225 6.48 -18.28 20.56
C ASN A 225 5.62 -17.02 20.80
N VAL A 226 6.25 -15.86 20.99
CA VAL A 226 5.56 -14.62 21.32
C VAL A 226 5.43 -13.75 20.06
N PRO A 227 4.20 -13.46 19.58
CA PRO A 227 4.03 -12.53 18.48
C PRO A 227 4.45 -11.12 18.86
N ILE A 228 4.93 -10.39 17.86
CA ILE A 228 5.02 -8.93 17.95
C ILE A 228 3.65 -8.38 17.61
N CYS A 229 2.96 -7.80 18.61
CA CYS A 229 1.64 -7.20 18.45
C CYS A 229 1.70 -5.69 18.62
N LEU A 230 1.01 -4.97 17.75
CA LEU A 230 0.88 -3.52 17.88
C LEU A 230 -0.52 -3.04 17.45
N SER A 231 -1.03 -2.02 18.14
CA SER A 231 -2.33 -1.41 17.85
C SER A 231 -2.25 0.12 17.86
N GLN A 232 -3.16 0.77 17.13
CA GLN A 232 -3.21 2.22 17.02
C GLN A 232 -4.64 2.73 16.79
N THR A 233 -4.92 3.92 17.31
CA THR A 233 -6.20 4.62 17.15
C THR A 233 -6.02 5.81 16.21
N SER A 234 -6.95 6.00 15.28
CA SER A 234 -7.02 7.16 14.38
C SER A 234 -8.43 7.76 14.35
N ALA A 235 -8.59 8.91 13.70
CA ALA A 235 -9.88 9.56 13.52
C ALA A 235 -10.89 8.73 12.70
N GLU A 236 -10.42 7.80 11.87
CA GLU A 236 -11.27 7.00 10.96
C GLU A 236 -11.48 5.54 11.43
N GLY A 237 -10.85 5.13 12.52
CA GLY A 237 -10.99 3.79 13.11
C GLY A 237 -9.80 3.35 13.96
N TRP A 238 -9.82 2.08 14.36
CA TRP A 238 -8.77 1.44 15.16
C TRP A 238 -8.18 0.26 14.39
N SER A 239 -6.86 0.09 14.43
CA SER A 239 -6.19 -1.05 13.77
C SER A 239 -5.30 -1.80 14.75
N VAL A 240 -5.16 -3.09 14.51
CA VAL A 240 -4.26 -3.98 15.23
C VAL A 240 -3.59 -4.92 14.24
N GLY A 241 -2.34 -5.29 14.51
CA GLY A 241 -1.70 -6.34 13.76
C GLY A 241 -0.64 -7.10 14.54
N TRP A 242 -0.35 -8.29 14.03
CA TRP A 242 0.55 -9.26 14.62
C TRP A 242 1.58 -9.82 13.63
N ARG A 243 2.81 -10.03 14.10
CA ARG A 243 3.87 -10.77 13.40
C ARG A 243 4.29 -11.98 14.22
N TRP A 244 4.14 -13.17 13.63
CA TRP A 244 4.56 -14.43 14.23
C TRP A 244 5.82 -14.96 13.54
N HIS A 245 6.66 -15.65 14.31
CA HIS A 245 7.88 -16.25 13.80
C HIS A 245 7.59 -17.30 12.70
N PRO A 246 8.44 -17.45 11.67
CA PRO A 246 8.26 -18.43 10.59
C PRO A 246 8.02 -19.86 11.00
N SER A 247 8.50 -20.27 12.17
CA SER A 247 8.29 -21.62 12.68
C SER A 247 6.84 -21.90 13.10
N GLN A 248 6.04 -20.86 13.31
CA GLN A 248 4.63 -21.03 13.67
C GLN A 248 3.79 -21.25 12.43
N GLN A 249 3.05 -22.36 12.43
CA GLN A 249 2.08 -22.71 11.41
C GLN A 249 0.68 -22.58 11.99
N PHE A 250 -0.24 -22.12 11.15
CA PHE A 250 -1.64 -21.92 11.49
C PHE A 250 -2.53 -22.81 10.62
N ASP A 251 -3.65 -23.23 11.20
CA ASP A 251 -4.74 -23.87 10.48
C ASP A 251 -5.60 -22.78 9.80
N LEU A 252 -5.62 -22.78 8.47
CA LEU A 252 -6.36 -21.77 7.70
C LEU A 252 -7.87 -21.81 7.93
N GLN A 253 -8.45 -22.97 8.22
CA GLN A 253 -9.89 -23.09 8.50
C GLN A 253 -10.23 -22.46 9.85
N ARG A 254 -9.38 -22.66 10.86
CA ARG A 254 -9.54 -22.00 12.18
C ARG A 254 -9.37 -20.49 12.08
N VAL A 255 -8.37 -20.02 11.33
CA VAL A 255 -8.17 -18.57 11.09
C VAL A 255 -9.39 -17.97 10.39
N LEU A 256 -9.90 -18.63 9.34
CA LEU A 256 -11.10 -18.18 8.64
C LEU A 256 -12.31 -18.09 9.57
N HIS A 257 -12.58 -19.15 10.33
CA HIS A 257 -13.71 -19.19 11.26
C HIS A 257 -13.62 -18.10 12.35
N TRP A 258 -12.41 -17.86 12.86
CA TRP A 258 -12.17 -16.79 13.83
C TRP A 258 -12.45 -15.41 13.23
N LEU A 259 -11.99 -15.15 12.00
CA LEU A 259 -12.25 -13.88 11.30
C LEU A 259 -13.74 -13.66 11.03
N GLU A 260 -14.50 -14.70 10.69
CA GLU A 260 -15.95 -14.62 10.47
C GLU A 260 -16.73 -14.27 11.75
N GLY A 261 -16.16 -14.54 12.93
CA GLY A 261 -16.77 -14.23 14.22
C GLY A 261 -16.69 -12.76 14.66
N MET A 262 -16.12 -11.87 13.84
CA MET A 262 -15.78 -10.50 14.23
C MET A 262 -16.23 -9.46 13.20
N ALA A 263 -16.53 -8.25 13.67
CA ALA A 263 -16.95 -7.12 12.84
C ALA A 263 -15.76 -6.21 12.47
N TRP A 264 -14.84 -6.69 11.64
CA TRP A 264 -13.76 -5.88 11.06
C TRP A 264 -14.19 -5.24 9.73
N ARG A 265 -13.61 -4.07 9.43
CA ARG A 265 -13.77 -3.33 8.16
C ARG A 265 -12.86 -3.85 7.06
N ARG A 266 -11.65 -4.27 7.45
CA ARG A 266 -10.66 -4.86 6.56
C ARG A 266 -9.81 -5.87 7.31
N ALA A 267 -9.54 -6.99 6.66
CA ALA A 267 -8.57 -7.97 7.11
C ALA A 267 -7.55 -8.24 6.03
N LYS A 268 -6.30 -8.30 6.44
CA LYS A 268 -5.16 -8.45 5.58
C LYS A 268 -4.22 -9.42 6.24
N MET A 269 -3.81 -10.48 5.55
CA MET A 269 -2.96 -11.50 6.14
C MET A 269 -2.04 -12.20 5.16
N VAL A 270 -0.96 -12.74 5.70
CA VAL A 270 -0.06 -13.71 5.10
C VAL A 270 0.24 -14.74 6.18
N ILE A 271 -0.20 -15.97 5.98
CA ILE A 271 -0.20 -17.02 6.99
C ILE A 271 0.59 -18.22 6.48
N HIS A 272 1.55 -18.67 7.27
CA HIS A 272 2.20 -19.95 7.11
C HIS A 272 1.28 -21.06 7.60
N SER A 273 1.03 -22.05 6.76
CA SER A 273 0.21 -23.22 7.04
C SER A 273 0.90 -24.49 6.49
N GLU A 274 0.34 -25.67 6.75
CA GLU A 274 0.91 -26.97 6.37
C GLU A 274 1.20 -27.09 4.86
N GLY A 275 0.40 -26.41 4.02
CA GLY A 275 0.57 -26.37 2.56
C GLY A 275 1.47 -25.28 2.00
N GLY A 276 2.12 -24.49 2.86
CA GLY A 276 2.96 -23.35 2.48
C GLY A 276 2.41 -22.01 2.95
N TRP A 277 2.56 -20.97 2.15
CA TRP A 277 2.23 -19.60 2.55
C TRP A 277 1.05 -19.08 1.75
N TYR A 278 0.07 -18.56 2.46
CA TYR A 278 -1.18 -18.09 1.91
C TYR A 278 -1.39 -16.65 2.28
N SER A 279 -2.07 -15.92 1.42
CA SER A 279 -2.33 -14.51 1.60
C SER A 279 -3.78 -14.17 1.33
N GLY A 280 -4.26 -13.14 2.00
CA GLY A 280 -5.64 -12.71 1.96
C GLY A 280 -5.74 -11.21 2.17
N ASN A 281 -6.62 -10.54 1.42
CA ASN A 281 -6.92 -9.13 1.57
C ASN A 281 -8.40 -8.95 1.27
N VAL A 282 -9.17 -8.69 2.31
CA VAL A 282 -10.63 -8.74 2.28
C VAL A 282 -11.20 -7.51 2.97
N LEU A 283 -12.30 -7.00 2.43
CA LEU A 283 -13.09 -5.93 3.01
C LEU A 283 -14.36 -6.51 3.63
N GLU A 284 -14.95 -5.77 4.56
CA GLU A 284 -16.19 -6.16 5.24
C GLU A 284 -17.25 -6.67 4.25
N GLY A 285 -17.82 -7.84 4.56
CA GLY A 285 -18.87 -8.48 3.76
C GLY A 285 -18.41 -9.20 2.49
N ALA A 286 -17.12 -9.15 2.13
CA ALA A 286 -16.59 -9.92 1.01
C ALA A 286 -16.08 -11.31 1.46
N PRO A 287 -16.21 -12.36 0.64
CA PRO A 287 -15.66 -13.67 0.97
C PRO A 287 -14.12 -13.65 0.95
N LEU A 288 -13.48 -14.25 1.96
CA LEU A 288 -12.03 -14.39 1.99
C LEU A 288 -11.59 -15.49 1.00
N ALA A 289 -10.90 -15.08 -0.06
CA ALA A 289 -10.28 -15.99 -1.02
C ALA A 289 -8.76 -16.05 -0.79
N TRP A 290 -8.27 -17.20 -0.33
CA TRP A 290 -6.84 -17.43 -0.13
C TRP A 290 -6.09 -17.48 -1.46
N GLN A 291 -4.92 -16.82 -1.50
CA GLN A 291 -3.99 -16.87 -2.62
C GLN A 291 -2.63 -17.41 -2.14
N ILE A 292 -1.98 -18.25 -2.94
CA ILE A 292 -0.60 -18.68 -2.67
C ILE A 292 0.30 -17.44 -2.66
N SER A 293 1.14 -17.31 -1.63
CA SER A 293 2.14 -16.26 -1.49
C SER A 293 3.54 -16.85 -1.67
N GLU A 294 4.48 -16.07 -2.22
CA GLU A 294 5.92 -16.39 -2.25
C GLU A 294 6.66 -15.89 -0.99
N TRP A 295 5.96 -15.20 -0.09
CA TRP A 295 6.53 -14.73 1.17
C TRP A 295 6.93 -15.91 2.06
N ARG A 296 8.15 -15.91 2.60
CA ARG A 296 8.68 -16.98 3.46
C ARG A 296 9.29 -16.48 4.78
N GLN A 297 9.04 -15.22 5.16
CA GLN A 297 9.80 -14.59 6.25
C GLN A 297 9.10 -14.52 7.61
N ASP A 298 7.77 -14.59 7.67
CA ASP A 298 6.96 -14.53 8.90
C ASP A 298 5.46 -14.50 8.58
N SER A 299 4.64 -15.00 9.50
CA SER A 299 3.18 -14.85 9.41
C SER A 299 2.77 -13.46 9.91
N ARG A 300 1.81 -12.85 9.25
CA ARG A 300 1.38 -11.47 9.45
C ARG A 300 -0.14 -11.38 9.34
N LEU A 301 -0.75 -10.63 10.25
CA LEU A 301 -2.18 -10.30 10.21
C LEU A 301 -2.37 -8.84 10.59
N GLU A 302 -3.23 -8.16 9.86
CA GLU A 302 -3.71 -6.81 10.16
C GLU A 302 -5.23 -6.78 10.07
N LEU A 303 -5.86 -6.19 11.07
CA LEU A 303 -7.29 -5.97 11.16
C LEU A 303 -7.58 -4.50 11.42
N ILE A 304 -8.58 -3.96 10.71
CA ILE A 304 -9.09 -2.61 10.91
C ILE A 304 -10.53 -2.72 11.42
N PHE A 305 -10.84 -2.06 12.53
CA PHE A 305 -12.15 -2.01 13.17
C PHE A 305 -12.69 -0.58 13.21
N SER A 306 -14.01 -0.46 13.36
CA SER A 306 -14.68 0.83 13.60
C SER A 306 -14.38 1.40 14.99
N THR A 307 -14.24 0.53 15.99
CA THR A 307 -13.96 0.87 17.39
C THR A 307 -12.80 0.05 17.94
N PRO A 308 -12.10 0.55 18.98
CA PRO A 308 -11.07 -0.21 19.68
C PRO A 308 -11.57 -1.57 20.19
N GLN A 309 -10.75 -2.60 20.04
CA GLN A 309 -11.02 -3.95 20.52
C GLN A 309 -10.02 -4.35 21.61
N ASP A 310 -10.31 -5.42 22.34
CA ASP A 310 -9.39 -6.02 23.30
C ASP A 310 -8.31 -6.85 22.59
N VAL A 311 -7.08 -6.33 22.58
CA VAL A 311 -5.92 -6.93 21.92
C VAL A 311 -5.56 -8.28 22.53
N ASP A 312 -5.65 -8.43 23.85
CA ASP A 312 -5.23 -9.66 24.54
C ASP A 312 -6.19 -10.80 24.22
N THR A 313 -7.49 -10.49 24.19
CA THR A 313 -8.53 -11.43 23.75
C THR A 313 -8.32 -11.87 22.30
N LEU A 314 -8.07 -10.93 21.37
CA LEU A 314 -7.82 -11.24 19.97
C LEU A 314 -6.56 -12.12 19.79
N GLN A 315 -5.49 -11.81 20.53
CA GLN A 315 -4.26 -12.58 20.48
C GLN A 315 -4.45 -14.01 21.03
N ALA A 316 -5.18 -14.17 22.14
CA ALA A 316 -5.47 -15.47 22.72
C ALA A 316 -6.32 -16.34 21.78
N GLN A 317 -7.31 -15.75 21.11
CA GLN A 317 -8.12 -16.45 20.11
C GLN A 317 -7.29 -16.90 18.90
N MET A 318 -6.42 -16.03 18.39
CA MET A 318 -5.54 -16.36 17.28
C MET A 318 -4.51 -17.44 17.64
N ALA A 319 -4.07 -17.52 18.89
CA ALA A 319 -3.23 -18.63 19.37
C ALA A 319 -3.93 -20.00 19.28
N GLY A 320 -5.26 -20.04 19.43
CA GLY A 320 -6.07 -21.25 19.20
C GLY A 320 -6.12 -21.73 17.74
N CYS A 321 -5.65 -20.89 16.81
CA CYS A 321 -5.56 -21.21 15.39
C CYS A 321 -4.22 -21.83 14.97
N LEU A 322 -3.27 -22.01 15.90
CA LEU A 322 -2.02 -22.73 15.63
C LEU A 322 -2.30 -24.20 15.29
N ALA A 323 -1.52 -24.73 14.33
CA ALA A 323 -1.58 -26.11 13.85
C ALA A 323 -0.75 -27.06 14.73
#